data_AF-A0A209CU82-F1
#
_entry.id   AF-A0A209CU82-F1
#
_cell.length_a   1.000
_cell.length_b   1.000
_cell.length_c   1.000
_cell.angle_alpha   90.00
_cell.angle_beta   90.00
_cell.angle_gamma   90.00
#
_symmetry.space_group_name_H-M   'P 1'
#
loop_
_entity.id
_entity.type
_entity.pdbx_description
1 polymer ?
#
loop_
_entity_poly.entity_id
_entity_poly.type
_entity_poly.pdbx_seq_one_letter_code
_entity_poly.pdbx_strand_id
1 'polypeptide(L)'
;MDYGKHQAPRGYEPGEGMLTTLIRIPVRIVVVVLVLPVRMVWDALTALWHAADRVLLRPLGRALAWLLDTLVLTPLTWLYTWVLTPLGKAAAWLAVALLIRPWIGLWRYVIVPVARYGIAAPAVWLYTAVLTPLGRGLRWIGTALLLPALHGLGNGIGWLITVLLILPLQFLWRYVAVPVVRYGLVVPVVWLYGAVLTPLGLGTAWVLGRLWQGTAWVLGQVWRGIAATGRGLGIALAWLVMTLLVAPVSWTYRRILAPVSREIAAAFEVAWRVAGYVSRAVGRALATIARYLIGAPLSWAYRTVCTPVGHFLRDAVWAPARRAAAETGRAARAALASARETVRQARRDAWRALVGATDGARSREPRGIPARTLGSTTTVPSAAQASETPLLGEKFVKQG
;
A
#
# COMPACT_ATOMS: atom_id res chain seq x y z
N MET A 1 75.47 -1.06 38.32
CA MET A 1 75.72 0.37 38.09
C MET A 1 74.48 1.15 38.49
N ASP A 2 74.69 2.32 39.10
CA ASP A 2 73.72 3.28 39.65
C ASP A 2 73.08 3.03 41.01
N TYR A 3 73.95 3.13 42.02
CA TYR A 3 73.97 4.18 43.06
C TYR A 3 72.66 4.85 43.49
N GLY A 4 72.45 4.79 44.80
CA GLY A 4 71.46 5.56 45.54
C GLY A 4 71.59 7.06 45.33
N LYS A 5 70.41 7.70 45.25
CA LYS A 5 70.27 9.14 45.33
C LYS A 5 69.69 9.48 46.69
N HIS A 6 70.58 9.99 47.54
CA HIS A 6 70.28 10.67 48.79
C HIS A 6 69.29 11.80 48.54
N GLN A 7 68.16 11.76 49.24
CA GLN A 7 67.28 12.90 49.36
C GLN A 7 67.70 13.66 50.61
N ALA A 8 68.40 14.77 50.40
CA ALA A 8 68.80 15.70 51.46
C ALA A 8 67.54 16.26 52.16
N PRO A 9 67.49 16.30 53.50
CA PRO A 9 66.44 17.01 54.19
C PRO A 9 66.61 18.51 53.98
N ARG A 10 65.52 19.15 53.52
CA ARG A 10 65.39 20.61 53.40
C ARG A 10 65.67 21.26 54.74
N GLY A 11 66.51 22.30 54.72
CA GLY A 11 66.82 23.14 55.87
C GLY A 11 65.55 23.67 56.54
N TYR A 12 65.51 23.53 57.84
CA TYR A 12 64.52 24.11 58.74
C TYR A 12 64.88 25.59 58.93
N GLU A 13 64.05 26.51 58.46
CA GLU A 13 64.15 27.92 58.86
C GLU A 13 63.72 28.05 60.33
N PRO A 14 64.65 28.40 61.25
CA PRO A 14 64.38 28.35 62.69
C PRO A 14 63.81 29.70 63.16
N GLY A 15 62.58 30.01 62.73
CA GLY A 15 61.91 31.26 63.12
C GLY A 15 60.40 31.19 63.24
N GLU A 16 59.71 30.43 62.39
CA GLU A 16 58.23 30.44 62.34
C GLU A 16 57.57 29.22 63.02
N GLY A 17 58.38 28.29 63.53
CA GLY A 17 57.93 26.97 63.95
C GLY A 17 57.17 26.93 65.27
N MET A 18 57.43 27.81 66.24
CA MET A 18 56.93 27.56 67.60
C MET A 18 55.44 27.90 67.75
N LEU A 19 54.97 29.03 67.22
CA LEU A 19 53.54 29.42 67.27
C LEU A 19 52.66 28.58 66.34
N THR A 20 53.12 28.30 65.12
CA THR A 20 52.36 27.43 64.19
C THR A 20 52.34 25.98 64.63
N THR A 21 53.41 25.48 65.26
CA THR A 21 53.44 24.13 65.85
C THR A 21 52.61 24.06 67.13
N LEU A 22 52.67 25.05 68.03
CA LEU A 22 51.84 25.09 69.23
C LEU A 22 50.34 25.22 68.92
N ILE A 23 49.95 25.91 67.86
CA ILE A 23 48.55 25.96 67.41
C ILE A 23 48.17 24.67 66.66
N ARG A 24 49.09 24.07 65.89
CA ARG A 24 48.80 22.80 65.17
C ARG A 24 48.74 21.59 66.07
N ILE A 25 49.49 21.51 67.16
CA ILE A 25 49.45 20.34 68.06
C ILE A 25 48.02 20.09 68.60
N PRO A 26 47.32 21.05 69.25
CA PRO A 26 45.97 20.83 69.74
C PRO A 26 44.98 20.66 68.59
N VAL A 27 45.09 21.42 67.50
CA VAL A 27 44.22 21.25 66.33
C VAL A 27 44.38 19.86 65.69
N ARG A 28 45.61 19.34 65.59
CA ARG A 28 45.88 18.01 65.02
C ARG A 28 45.42 16.91 65.96
N ILE A 29 45.52 17.11 67.28
CA ILE A 29 44.94 16.20 68.27
C ILE A 29 43.42 16.18 68.15
N VAL A 30 42.75 17.33 68.09
CA VAL A 30 41.28 17.39 67.92
C VAL A 30 40.84 16.78 66.59
N VAL A 31 41.55 17.08 65.49
CA VAL A 31 41.25 16.49 64.18
C VAL A 31 41.46 14.98 64.21
N VAL A 32 42.52 14.45 64.80
CA VAL A 32 42.73 13.00 64.87
C VAL A 32 41.73 12.33 65.82
N VAL A 33 41.42 12.94 66.97
CA VAL A 33 40.49 12.38 67.95
C VAL A 33 39.04 12.43 67.45
N LEU A 34 38.68 13.40 66.61
CA LEU A 34 37.29 13.62 66.19
C LEU A 34 37.04 13.22 64.74
N VAL A 35 37.92 13.59 63.81
CA VAL A 35 37.78 13.26 62.38
C VAL A 35 38.14 11.81 62.10
N LEU A 36 39.17 11.25 62.76
CA LEU A 36 39.58 9.87 62.50
C LEU A 36 38.49 8.84 62.87
N PRO A 37 37.82 8.90 64.04
CA PRO A 37 36.73 7.98 64.34
C PRO A 37 35.49 8.23 63.48
N VAL A 38 35.15 9.49 63.17
CA VAL A 38 34.05 9.78 62.22
C VAL A 38 34.36 9.18 60.85
N ARG A 39 35.62 9.25 60.41
CA ARG A 39 36.06 8.69 59.13
C ARG A 39 36.10 7.17 59.16
N MET A 40 36.50 6.55 60.28
CA MET A 40 36.39 5.10 60.45
C MET A 40 34.94 4.61 60.50
N VAL A 41 34.03 5.36 61.13
CA VAL A 41 32.60 5.08 61.10
C VAL A 41 32.06 5.22 59.68
N TRP A 42 32.48 6.23 58.93
CA TRP A 42 32.10 6.40 57.53
C TRP A 42 32.64 5.30 56.62
N ASP A 43 33.90 4.91 56.80
CA ASP A 43 34.54 3.82 56.07
C ASP A 43 33.91 2.47 56.43
N ALA A 44 33.52 2.26 57.69
CA ALA A 44 32.77 1.08 58.12
C ALA A 44 31.34 1.07 57.55
N LEU A 45 30.65 2.22 57.51
CA LEU A 45 29.30 2.33 56.97
C LEU A 45 29.29 2.12 55.45
N THR A 46 30.27 2.69 54.74
CA THR A 46 30.42 2.49 53.30
C THR A 46 30.87 1.07 52.99
N ALA A 47 31.76 0.47 53.77
CA ALA A 47 32.11 -0.94 53.63
C ALA A 47 30.88 -1.85 53.87
N LEU A 48 30.08 -1.56 54.89
CA LEU A 48 28.84 -2.28 55.19
C LEU A 48 27.80 -2.10 54.07
N TRP A 49 27.66 -0.89 53.52
CA TRP A 49 26.80 -0.62 52.37
C TRP A 49 27.25 -1.37 51.12
N HIS A 50 28.55 -1.40 50.82
CA HIS A 50 29.08 -2.15 49.68
C HIS A 50 28.98 -3.66 49.88
N ALA A 51 29.10 -4.15 51.11
CA ALA A 51 28.87 -5.55 51.45
C ALA A 51 27.38 -5.90 51.29
N ALA A 52 26.47 -5.06 51.79
CA ALA A 52 25.03 -5.22 51.64
C ALA A 52 24.58 -5.15 50.16
N ASP A 53 25.14 -4.24 49.37
CA ASP A 53 24.85 -4.14 47.94
C ASP A 53 25.29 -5.41 47.19
N ARG A 54 26.49 -5.93 47.49
CA ARG A 54 27.00 -7.13 46.83
C ARG A 54 26.27 -8.41 47.26
N VAL A 55 25.92 -8.53 48.54
CA VAL A 55 25.39 -9.77 49.11
C VAL A 55 23.87 -9.85 49.02
N LEU A 56 23.14 -8.73 49.13
CA LEU A 56 21.68 -8.70 49.05
C LEU A 56 21.14 -8.03 47.79
N LEU A 57 21.53 -6.78 47.50
CA LEU A 57 20.87 -6.00 46.45
C LEU A 57 21.18 -6.51 45.03
N ARG A 58 22.39 -7.00 44.78
CA ARG A 58 22.75 -7.59 43.48
C ARG A 58 22.02 -8.91 43.20
N PRO A 59 21.97 -9.90 44.10
CA PRO A 59 21.21 -11.11 43.83
C PRO A 59 19.70 -10.86 43.78
N LEU A 60 19.13 -10.01 44.65
CA LEU A 60 17.71 -9.63 44.58
C LEU A 60 17.39 -8.83 43.33
N GLY A 61 18.22 -7.86 42.96
CA GLY A 61 18.06 -7.07 41.75
C GLY A 61 18.15 -7.93 40.50
N ARG A 62 19.04 -8.92 40.47
CA ARG A 62 19.15 -9.87 39.36
C ARG A 62 17.99 -10.86 39.32
N ALA A 63 17.52 -11.34 40.47
CA ALA A 63 16.35 -12.21 40.56
C ALA A 63 15.06 -11.46 40.15
N LEU A 64 14.88 -10.21 40.59
CA LEU A 64 13.74 -9.38 40.25
C LEU A 64 13.78 -8.93 38.78
N ALA A 65 14.97 -8.59 38.26
CA ALA A 65 15.15 -8.32 36.85
C ALA A 65 14.88 -9.57 36.01
N TRP A 66 15.34 -10.75 36.44
CA TRP A 66 15.03 -12.01 35.78
C TRP A 66 13.53 -12.32 35.82
N LEU A 67 12.85 -12.09 36.94
CA LEU A 67 11.40 -12.26 37.05
C LEU A 67 10.63 -11.29 36.16
N LEU A 68 11.01 -10.01 36.15
CA LEU A 68 10.41 -9.00 35.29
C LEU A 68 10.66 -9.31 33.81
N ASP A 69 11.88 -9.74 33.48
CA ASP A 69 12.27 -10.06 32.12
C ASP A 69 11.54 -11.31 31.63
N THR A 70 11.52 -12.37 32.42
CA THR A 70 10.89 -13.65 32.05
C THR A 70 9.36 -13.56 32.05
N LEU A 71 8.75 -12.86 33.03
CA LEU A 71 7.29 -12.86 33.22
C LEU A 71 6.58 -11.74 32.46
N VAL A 72 7.24 -10.61 32.20
CA VAL A 72 6.60 -9.44 31.56
C VAL A 72 7.24 -9.14 30.22
N LEU A 73 8.56 -8.97 30.17
CA LEU A 73 9.23 -8.55 28.93
C LEU A 73 9.28 -9.68 27.90
N THR A 74 9.46 -10.93 28.29
CA THR A 74 9.50 -12.09 27.38
C THR A 74 8.13 -12.32 26.71
N PRO A 75 6.99 -12.40 27.42
CA PRO A 75 5.70 -12.51 26.74
C PRO A 75 5.34 -11.24 25.96
N LEU A 76 5.74 -10.05 26.43
CA LEU A 76 5.49 -8.81 25.71
C LEU A 76 6.32 -8.69 24.43
N THR A 77 7.58 -9.14 24.44
CA THR A 77 8.42 -9.22 23.25
C THR A 77 7.94 -10.31 22.31
N TRP A 78 7.43 -11.43 22.84
CA TRP A 78 6.80 -12.47 22.04
C TRP A 78 5.52 -11.94 21.37
N LEU A 79 4.66 -11.22 22.10
CA LEU A 79 3.48 -10.56 21.55
C LEU A 79 3.86 -9.50 20.51
N TYR A 80 4.89 -8.70 20.78
CA TYR A 80 5.38 -7.69 19.85
C TYR A 80 5.90 -8.34 18.56
N THR A 81 6.70 -9.40 18.68
CA THR A 81 7.33 -10.10 17.54
C THR A 81 6.35 -10.94 16.73
N TRP A 82 5.42 -11.63 17.38
CA TRP A 82 4.46 -12.50 16.71
C TRP A 82 3.18 -11.81 16.26
N VAL A 83 2.81 -10.68 16.86
CA VAL A 83 1.56 -9.96 16.51
C VAL A 83 1.87 -8.61 15.90
N LEU A 84 2.65 -7.77 16.58
CA LEU A 84 2.80 -6.37 16.18
C LEU A 84 3.68 -6.20 14.93
N THR A 85 4.78 -6.96 14.81
CA THR A 85 5.63 -6.93 13.61
C THR A 85 4.92 -7.43 12.35
N PRO A 86 4.20 -8.58 12.33
CA PRO A 86 3.47 -8.98 11.13
C PRO A 86 2.31 -8.02 10.82
N LEU A 87 1.61 -7.50 11.83
CA LEU A 87 0.57 -6.50 11.63
C LEU A 87 1.13 -5.19 11.04
N GLY A 88 2.28 -4.75 11.55
CA GLY A 88 3.00 -3.58 11.02
C GLY A 88 3.51 -3.80 9.60
N LYS A 89 4.01 -5.00 9.29
CA LYS A 89 4.44 -5.38 7.92
C LYS A 89 3.25 -5.40 6.97
N ALA A 90 2.11 -5.94 7.40
CA ALA A 90 0.88 -5.99 6.62
C ALA A 90 0.29 -4.59 6.39
N ALA A 91 0.26 -3.74 7.42
CA ALA A 91 -0.18 -2.36 7.33
C ALA A 91 0.74 -1.52 6.43
N ALA A 92 2.06 -1.67 6.56
CA ALA A 92 3.03 -1.02 5.68
C ALA A 92 2.89 -1.51 4.23
N TRP A 93 2.68 -2.81 4.02
CA TRP A 93 2.45 -3.36 2.69
C TRP A 93 1.16 -2.81 2.07
N LEU A 94 0.07 -2.70 2.85
CA LEU A 94 -1.18 -2.08 2.41
C LEU A 94 -0.99 -0.61 2.07
N ALA A 95 -0.26 0.15 2.89
CA ALA A 95 0.05 1.56 2.61
C ALA A 95 0.86 1.71 1.31
N VAL A 96 1.89 0.88 1.11
CA VAL A 96 2.68 0.88 -0.13
C VAL A 96 1.82 0.46 -1.33
N ALA A 97 0.97 -0.55 -1.17
CA ALA A 97 0.12 -1.07 -2.23
C ALA A 97 -1.01 -0.11 -2.63
N LEU A 98 -1.58 0.63 -1.67
CA LEU A 98 -2.71 1.54 -1.90
C LEU A 98 -2.29 2.98 -2.21
N LEU A 99 -1.16 3.46 -1.68
CA LEU A 99 -0.73 4.84 -1.89
C LEU A 99 0.34 4.94 -2.97
N ILE A 100 1.39 4.12 -2.85
CA ILE A 100 2.59 4.28 -3.68
C ILE A 100 2.39 3.61 -5.05
N ARG A 101 1.84 2.39 -5.07
CA ARG A 101 1.67 1.63 -6.33
C ARG A 101 0.72 2.33 -7.32
N PRO A 102 -0.43 2.90 -6.90
CA PRO A 102 -1.31 3.64 -7.81
C PRO A 102 -0.68 4.95 -8.27
N TRP A 103 0.07 5.63 -7.40
CA TRP A 103 0.80 6.84 -7.78
C TRP A 103 1.86 6.57 -8.85
N ILE A 104 2.64 5.49 -8.70
CA ILE A 104 3.61 5.04 -9.72
C ILE A 104 2.89 4.68 -11.02
N GLY A 105 1.75 4.01 -10.93
CA GLY A 105 0.89 3.72 -12.08
C GLY A 105 0.44 5.00 -12.79
N LEU A 106 -0.09 5.96 -12.05
CA LEU A 106 -0.52 7.25 -12.58
C LEU A 106 0.64 8.02 -13.24
N TRP A 107 1.80 8.02 -12.60
CA TRP A 107 2.99 8.68 -13.15
C TRP A 107 3.43 8.03 -14.47
N ARG A 108 3.49 6.70 -14.50
CA ARG A 108 3.99 5.95 -15.66
C ARG A 108 2.99 5.86 -16.82
N TYR A 109 1.69 5.80 -16.53
CA TYR A 109 0.65 5.63 -17.55
C TYR A 109 -0.06 6.93 -17.95
N VAL A 110 -0.04 7.98 -17.12
CA VAL A 110 -0.72 9.24 -17.43
C VAL A 110 0.29 10.36 -17.64
N ILE A 111 1.17 10.60 -16.67
CA ILE A 111 2.07 11.78 -16.73
C ILE A 111 3.13 11.62 -17.84
N VAL A 112 3.81 10.47 -17.91
CA VAL A 112 4.84 10.22 -18.94
C VAL A 112 4.28 10.27 -20.36
N PRO A 113 3.14 9.62 -20.69
CA PRO A 113 2.57 9.72 -22.03
C PRO A 113 2.07 11.12 -22.37
N VAL A 114 1.44 11.82 -21.43
CA VAL A 114 0.97 13.20 -21.67
C VAL A 114 2.15 14.14 -21.92
N ALA A 115 3.24 14.04 -21.14
CA ALA A 115 4.43 14.86 -21.37
C ALA A 115 5.10 14.52 -22.71
N ARG A 116 5.22 13.23 -23.04
CA ARG A 116 5.92 12.77 -24.25
C ARG A 116 5.14 13.01 -25.53
N TYR A 117 3.85 12.65 -25.56
CA TYR A 117 3.00 12.78 -26.75
C TYR A 117 2.31 14.14 -26.82
N GLY A 118 1.96 14.74 -25.68
CA GLY A 118 1.28 16.03 -25.64
C GLY A 118 2.20 17.24 -25.80
N ILE A 119 3.45 17.17 -25.32
CA ILE A 119 4.36 18.33 -25.31
C ILE A 119 5.61 18.08 -26.16
N ALA A 120 6.32 16.96 -25.92
CA ALA A 120 7.59 16.73 -26.58
C ALA A 120 7.45 16.43 -28.08
N ALA A 121 6.48 15.59 -28.47
CA ALA A 121 6.23 15.28 -29.88
C ALA A 121 5.88 16.52 -30.73
N PRO A 122 4.95 17.41 -30.34
CA PRO A 122 4.68 18.63 -31.09
C PRO A 122 5.86 19.62 -31.08
N ALA A 123 6.60 19.73 -29.98
CA ALA A 123 7.80 20.57 -29.92
C ALA A 123 8.91 20.08 -30.86
N VAL A 124 9.14 18.76 -30.92
CA VAL A 124 10.11 18.14 -31.83
C VAL A 124 9.65 18.28 -33.29
N TRP A 125 8.35 18.10 -33.56
CA TRP A 125 7.81 18.34 -34.89
C TRP A 125 8.04 19.79 -35.34
N LEU A 126 7.75 20.77 -34.47
CA LEU A 126 7.98 22.19 -34.76
C LEU A 126 9.47 22.50 -35.01
N TYR A 127 10.36 21.95 -34.19
CA TYR A 127 11.81 22.09 -34.38
C TYR A 127 12.28 21.50 -35.71
N THR A 128 11.82 20.29 -36.03
CA THR A 128 12.24 19.60 -37.26
C THR A 128 11.70 20.28 -38.52
N ALA A 129 10.42 20.68 -38.51
CA ALA A 129 9.75 21.31 -39.63
C ALA A 129 10.22 22.73 -39.91
N VAL A 130 10.66 23.49 -38.89
CA VAL A 130 10.99 24.91 -39.03
C VAL A 130 12.49 25.20 -38.95
N LEU A 131 13.21 24.69 -37.95
CA LEU A 131 14.63 25.04 -37.76
C LEU A 131 15.58 24.27 -38.69
N THR A 132 15.29 23.01 -38.97
CA THR A 132 16.14 22.17 -39.83
C THR A 132 16.23 22.65 -41.28
N PRO A 133 15.14 23.06 -41.97
CA PRO A 133 15.25 23.60 -43.33
C PRO A 133 16.05 24.90 -43.38
N LEU A 134 15.92 25.77 -42.38
CA LEU A 134 16.68 27.03 -42.27
C LEU A 134 18.18 26.78 -42.10
N GLY A 135 18.58 25.85 -41.22
CA GLY A 135 20.00 25.51 -41.02
C GLY A 135 20.64 24.82 -42.23
N ARG A 136 19.88 24.01 -42.97
CA ARG A 136 20.37 23.31 -44.16
C ARG A 136 20.53 24.24 -45.36
N GLY A 137 19.63 25.23 -45.53
CA GLY A 137 19.75 26.25 -46.56
C GLY A 137 20.99 27.13 -46.40
N LEU A 138 21.30 27.55 -45.17
CA LEU A 138 22.45 28.42 -44.88
C LEU A 138 23.80 27.70 -45.08
N ARG A 139 23.87 26.41 -44.72
CA ARG A 139 25.08 25.61 -44.89
C ARG A 139 25.39 25.31 -46.35
N TRP A 140 24.36 25.08 -47.17
CA TRP A 140 24.52 24.75 -48.59
C TRP A 140 25.18 25.92 -49.36
N ILE A 141 24.77 27.16 -49.07
CA ILE A 141 25.34 28.37 -49.68
C ILE A 141 26.83 28.54 -49.32
N GLY A 142 27.20 28.29 -48.05
CA GLY A 142 28.60 28.41 -47.62
C GLY A 142 29.52 27.32 -48.19
N THR A 143 29.02 26.08 -48.31
CA THR A 143 29.86 24.95 -48.75
C THR A 143 30.00 24.83 -50.26
N ALA A 144 29.00 25.25 -51.03
CA ALA A 144 29.02 25.09 -52.49
C ALA A 144 29.97 26.07 -53.20
N LEU A 145 30.29 27.22 -52.59
CA LEU A 145 31.08 28.27 -53.24
C LEU A 145 32.55 28.31 -52.82
N LEU A 146 32.88 28.02 -51.56
CA LEU A 146 34.22 28.30 -51.00
C LEU A 146 35.18 27.10 -50.97
N LEU A 147 34.68 25.86 -50.89
CA LEU A 147 35.51 24.67 -50.66
C LEU A 147 36.25 24.08 -51.88
N PRO A 148 35.76 24.17 -53.14
CA PRO A 148 36.45 23.54 -54.26
C PRO A 148 37.82 24.16 -54.57
N ALA A 149 37.97 25.47 -54.35
CA ALA A 149 39.19 26.20 -54.68
C ALA A 149 40.34 25.98 -53.67
N LEU A 150 40.04 25.73 -52.38
CA LEU A 150 41.07 25.54 -51.34
C LEU A 150 41.62 24.10 -51.26
N HIS A 151 40.84 23.07 -51.57
CA HIS A 151 41.27 21.69 -51.38
C HIS A 151 42.29 21.18 -52.42
N GLY A 152 42.38 21.81 -53.60
CA GLY A 152 43.34 21.40 -54.64
C GLY A 152 44.81 21.66 -54.27
N LEU A 153 45.10 22.75 -53.55
CA LEU A 153 46.46 23.14 -53.18
C LEU A 153 46.91 22.56 -51.82
N GLY A 154 45.99 22.38 -50.88
CA GLY A 154 46.32 21.89 -49.53
C GLY A 154 46.78 20.43 -49.49
N ASN A 155 46.21 19.56 -50.33
CA ASN A 155 46.51 18.12 -50.29
C ASN A 155 47.92 17.77 -50.77
N GLY A 156 48.46 18.48 -51.77
CA GLY A 156 49.82 18.23 -52.27
C GLY A 156 50.89 18.61 -51.24
N ILE A 157 50.74 19.78 -50.62
CA ILE A 157 51.67 20.29 -49.59
C ILE A 157 51.55 19.46 -48.31
N GLY A 158 50.32 19.13 -47.89
CA GLY A 158 50.07 18.29 -46.73
C GLY A 158 50.67 16.90 -46.87
N TRP A 159 50.59 16.29 -48.06
CA TRP A 159 51.20 14.99 -48.31
C TRP A 159 52.73 15.06 -48.25
N LEU A 160 53.35 16.08 -48.84
CA LEU A 160 54.80 16.25 -48.85
C LEU A 160 55.35 16.47 -47.43
N ILE A 161 54.69 17.31 -46.62
CA ILE A 161 55.05 17.53 -45.22
C ILE A 161 54.87 16.23 -44.41
N THR A 162 53.79 15.49 -44.68
CA THR A 162 53.51 14.24 -43.95
C THR A 162 54.57 13.18 -44.23
N VAL A 163 54.91 12.96 -45.50
CA VAL A 163 55.88 11.93 -45.88
C VAL A 163 57.32 12.34 -45.53
N LEU A 164 57.70 13.60 -45.77
CA LEU A 164 59.08 14.03 -45.61
C LEU A 164 59.43 14.40 -44.17
N LEU A 165 58.47 14.90 -43.38
CA LEU A 165 58.74 15.39 -42.02
C LEU A 165 58.07 14.51 -40.95
N ILE A 166 56.78 14.24 -41.10
CA ILE A 166 56.00 13.58 -40.05
C ILE A 166 56.37 12.11 -39.94
N LEU A 167 56.48 11.38 -41.05
CA LEU A 167 56.86 9.96 -41.04
C LEU A 167 58.24 9.70 -40.41
N PRO A 168 59.34 10.37 -40.81
CA PRO A 168 60.65 10.12 -40.19
C PRO A 168 60.70 10.59 -38.74
N LEU A 169 60.05 11.71 -38.40
CA LEU A 169 59.95 12.17 -37.02
C LEU A 169 59.13 11.21 -36.15
N GLN A 170 58.05 10.65 -36.68
CA GLN A 170 57.22 9.65 -36.00
C GLN A 170 57.98 8.33 -35.81
N PHE A 171 58.82 7.95 -36.77
CA PHE A 171 59.69 6.79 -36.66
C PHE A 171 60.75 7.01 -35.57
N LEU A 172 61.41 8.16 -35.58
CA LEU A 172 62.40 8.54 -34.55
C LEU A 172 61.75 8.63 -33.17
N TRP A 173 60.54 9.20 -33.08
CA TRP A 173 59.78 9.25 -31.85
C TRP A 173 59.43 7.86 -31.32
N ARG A 174 58.91 6.97 -32.19
CA ARG A 174 58.45 5.63 -31.79
C ARG A 174 59.60 4.70 -31.41
N TYR A 175 60.71 4.74 -32.15
CA TYR A 175 61.80 3.77 -32.00
C TYR A 175 62.97 4.26 -31.14
N VAL A 176 63.14 5.58 -30.97
CA VAL A 176 64.24 6.14 -30.17
C VAL A 176 63.70 6.88 -28.95
N ALA A 177 62.84 7.88 -29.15
CA ALA A 177 62.40 8.72 -28.03
C ALA A 177 61.54 7.97 -27.01
N VAL A 178 60.53 7.21 -27.46
CA VAL A 178 59.65 6.44 -26.58
C VAL A 178 60.41 5.40 -25.76
N PRO A 179 61.27 4.53 -26.31
CA PRO A 179 62.00 3.57 -25.49
C PRO A 179 63.05 4.22 -24.59
N VAL A 180 63.75 5.26 -25.04
CA VAL A 180 64.75 5.95 -24.17
C VAL A 180 64.06 6.63 -22.99
N VAL A 181 62.95 7.34 -23.22
CA VAL A 181 62.18 7.96 -22.13
C VAL A 181 61.54 6.90 -21.24
N ARG A 182 60.94 5.86 -21.83
CA ARG A 182 60.21 4.84 -21.07
C ARG A 182 61.15 3.97 -20.24
N TYR A 183 62.22 3.44 -20.81
CA TYR A 183 63.15 2.56 -20.10
C TYR A 183 64.22 3.33 -19.33
N GLY A 184 64.65 4.50 -19.81
CA GLY A 184 65.69 5.30 -19.18
C GLY A 184 65.20 6.22 -18.07
N LEU A 185 63.98 6.77 -18.18
CA LEU A 185 63.46 7.73 -17.20
C LEU A 185 62.25 7.19 -16.45
N VAL A 186 61.25 6.67 -17.16
CA VAL A 186 59.98 6.26 -16.54
C VAL A 186 60.14 5.00 -15.71
N VAL A 187 60.84 3.97 -16.18
CA VAL A 187 61.03 2.74 -15.41
C VAL A 187 61.81 2.98 -14.11
N PRO A 188 62.94 3.74 -14.10
CA PRO A 188 63.63 4.08 -12.86
C PRO A 188 62.79 4.95 -11.92
N VAL A 189 62.07 5.93 -12.45
CA VAL A 189 61.20 6.81 -11.63
C VAL A 189 60.01 6.03 -11.06
N VAL A 190 59.39 5.14 -11.84
CA VAL A 190 58.27 4.29 -11.38
C VAL A 190 58.78 3.25 -10.37
N TRP A 191 59.98 2.71 -10.56
CA TRP A 191 60.61 1.84 -9.57
C TRP A 191 60.92 2.59 -8.28
N LEU A 192 61.46 3.81 -8.37
CA LEU A 192 61.74 4.67 -7.20
C LEU A 192 60.43 5.06 -6.48
N TYR A 193 59.38 5.39 -7.23
CA TYR A 193 58.04 5.67 -6.69
C TYR A 193 57.46 4.42 -6.02
N GLY A 194 57.57 3.26 -6.66
CA GLY A 194 57.09 1.97 -6.13
C GLY A 194 57.85 1.52 -4.88
N ALA A 195 59.18 1.63 -4.89
CA ALA A 195 60.04 1.16 -3.82
C ALA A 195 60.12 2.13 -2.63
N VAL A 196 59.98 3.44 -2.86
CA VAL A 196 60.14 4.47 -1.80
C VAL A 196 58.80 5.07 -1.42
N LEU A 197 57.97 5.46 -2.39
CA LEU A 197 56.73 6.16 -2.10
C LEU A 197 55.61 5.24 -1.63
N THR A 198 55.57 3.99 -2.08
CA THR A 198 54.58 3.01 -1.60
C THR A 198 54.77 2.64 -0.12
N PRO A 199 55.98 2.30 0.39
CA PRO A 199 56.16 2.06 1.82
C PRO A 199 55.99 3.34 2.66
N LEU A 200 56.35 4.51 2.15
CA LEU A 200 56.04 5.79 2.83
C LEU A 200 54.54 6.07 2.84
N GLY A 201 53.82 5.77 1.77
CA GLY A 201 52.36 5.90 1.66
C GLY A 201 51.63 4.95 2.60
N LEU A 202 52.09 3.69 2.70
CA LEU A 202 51.58 2.71 3.65
C LEU A 202 51.91 3.10 5.10
N GLY A 203 53.12 3.60 5.36
CA GLY A 203 53.53 4.07 6.68
C GLY A 203 52.72 5.29 7.14
N THR A 204 52.53 6.28 6.28
CA THR A 204 51.71 7.47 6.57
C THR A 204 50.23 7.13 6.72
N ALA A 205 49.68 6.27 5.85
CA ALA A 205 48.31 5.79 5.97
C ALA A 205 48.09 4.97 7.26
N TRP A 206 49.08 4.18 7.67
CA TRP A 206 49.02 3.44 8.92
C TRP A 206 49.04 4.37 10.13
N VAL A 207 49.90 5.39 10.15
CA VAL A 207 49.96 6.39 11.23
C VAL A 207 48.66 7.20 11.29
N LEU A 208 48.16 7.70 10.15
CA LEU A 208 46.86 8.39 10.10
C LEU A 208 45.71 7.48 10.52
N GLY A 209 45.72 6.21 10.09
CA GLY A 209 44.72 5.22 10.48
C GLY A 209 44.72 4.94 11.98
N ARG A 210 45.90 4.81 12.59
CA ARG A 210 46.07 4.63 14.04
C ARG A 210 45.57 5.86 14.82
N LEU A 211 45.90 7.04 14.33
CA LEU A 211 45.51 8.32 14.94
C LEU A 211 43.99 8.53 14.82
N TRP A 212 43.41 8.19 13.67
CA TRP A 212 41.96 8.21 13.43
C TRP A 212 41.21 7.20 14.30
N GLN A 213 41.74 6.00 14.50
CA GLN A 213 41.14 5.03 15.43
C GLN A 213 41.14 5.55 16.87
N GLY A 214 42.21 6.23 17.28
CA GLY A 214 42.29 6.88 18.59
C GLY A 214 41.26 7.99 18.75
N THR A 215 41.14 8.89 17.77
CA THR A 215 40.17 9.99 17.81
C THR A 215 38.73 9.47 17.74
N ALA A 216 38.44 8.51 16.87
CA ALA A 216 37.13 7.88 16.77
C ALA A 216 36.74 7.13 18.06
N TRP A 217 37.70 6.51 18.74
CA TRP A 217 37.46 5.88 20.04
C TRP A 217 37.10 6.91 21.10
N VAL A 218 37.86 8.01 21.21
CA VAL A 218 37.58 9.10 22.17
C VAL A 218 36.23 9.75 21.87
N LEU A 219 35.96 10.08 20.60
CA LEU A 219 34.69 10.66 20.18
C LEU A 219 33.52 9.71 20.45
N GLY A 220 33.74 8.40 20.26
CA GLY A 220 32.78 7.36 20.60
C GLY A 220 32.49 7.25 22.10
N GLN A 221 33.49 7.40 22.96
CA GLN A 221 33.28 7.45 24.42
C GLN A 221 32.50 8.70 24.83
N VAL A 222 32.83 9.85 24.26
CA VAL A 222 32.10 11.10 24.50
C VAL A 222 30.65 10.97 24.03
N TRP A 223 30.41 10.42 22.84
CA TRP A 223 29.07 10.21 22.31
C TRP A 223 28.25 9.24 23.17
N ARG A 224 28.87 8.16 23.67
CA ARG A 224 28.21 7.23 24.60
C ARG A 224 27.87 7.90 25.93
N GLY A 225 28.73 8.77 26.45
CA GLY A 225 28.47 9.58 27.64
C GLY A 225 27.28 10.54 27.44
N ILE A 226 27.28 11.27 26.32
CA ILE A 226 26.19 12.20 25.97
C ILE A 226 24.88 11.43 25.75
N ALA A 227 24.90 10.32 25.01
CA ALA A 227 23.72 9.51 24.75
C ALA A 227 23.19 8.79 26.00
N ALA A 228 24.05 8.43 26.97
CA ALA A 228 23.62 7.91 28.26
C ALA A 228 22.92 9.00 29.08
N THR A 229 23.48 10.21 29.09
CA THR A 229 22.92 11.37 29.80
C THR A 229 21.58 11.79 29.19
N GLY A 230 21.50 11.87 27.86
CA GLY A 230 20.25 12.18 27.14
C GLY A 230 19.17 11.12 27.32
N ARG A 231 19.53 9.83 27.37
CA ARG A 231 18.57 8.76 27.68
C ARG A 231 18.08 8.80 29.12
N GLY A 232 18.96 9.09 30.08
CA GLY A 232 18.57 9.28 31.48
C GLY A 232 17.58 10.43 31.63
N LEU A 233 17.86 11.56 30.98
CA LEU A 233 17.01 12.75 31.01
C LEU A 233 15.69 12.51 30.27
N GLY A 234 15.72 11.81 29.13
CA GLY A 234 14.53 11.44 28.37
C GLY A 234 13.62 10.48 29.13
N ILE A 235 14.18 9.49 29.83
CA ILE A 235 13.41 8.56 30.68
C ILE A 235 12.80 9.32 31.87
N ALA A 236 13.57 10.19 32.53
CA ALA A 236 13.07 11.00 33.64
C ALA A 236 11.95 11.97 33.18
N LEU A 237 12.13 12.62 32.03
CA LEU A 237 11.13 13.53 31.46
C LEU A 237 9.89 12.79 31.00
N ALA A 238 10.05 11.63 30.34
CA ALA A 238 8.92 10.78 29.94
C ALA A 238 8.16 10.25 31.16
N TRP A 239 8.87 9.84 32.22
CA TRP A 239 8.25 9.40 33.46
C TRP A 239 7.46 10.53 34.12
N LEU A 240 8.02 11.74 34.18
CA LEU A 240 7.39 12.94 34.75
C LEU A 240 6.17 13.39 33.91
N VAL A 241 6.27 13.36 32.58
CA VAL A 241 5.14 13.64 31.68
C VAL A 241 4.05 12.57 31.80
N MET A 242 4.42 11.29 31.86
CA MET A 242 3.45 10.19 31.95
C MET A 242 2.71 10.22 33.29
N THR A 243 3.41 10.50 34.40
CA THR A 243 2.77 10.60 35.72
C THR A 243 2.00 11.90 35.89
N LEU A 244 2.51 13.04 35.44
CA LEU A 244 1.89 14.34 35.66
C LEU A 244 0.77 14.67 34.67
N LEU A 245 0.84 14.19 33.43
CA LEU A 245 -0.18 14.47 32.40
C LEU A 245 -1.06 13.25 32.13
N VAL A 246 -0.47 12.08 31.87
CA VAL A 246 -1.27 10.95 31.37
C VAL A 246 -2.11 10.30 32.48
N ALA A 247 -1.60 10.22 33.71
CA ALA A 247 -2.41 9.70 34.82
C ALA A 247 -3.66 10.55 35.12
N PRO A 248 -3.58 11.89 35.29
CA PRO A 248 -4.78 12.70 35.54
C PRO A 248 -5.66 12.84 34.29
N VAL A 249 -5.09 12.92 33.09
CA VAL A 249 -5.88 12.98 31.85
C VAL A 249 -6.61 11.67 31.60
N SER A 250 -5.99 10.51 31.85
CA SER A 250 -6.65 9.20 31.71
C SER A 250 -7.75 9.01 32.76
N TRP A 251 -7.53 9.47 33.98
CA TRP A 251 -8.56 9.46 35.03
C TRP A 251 -9.76 10.35 34.64
N THR A 252 -9.49 11.57 34.16
CA THR A 252 -10.51 12.54 33.75
C THR A 252 -11.27 12.07 32.50
N TYR A 253 -10.57 11.49 31.52
CA TYR A 253 -11.16 10.89 30.32
C TYR A 253 -12.11 9.73 30.68
N ARG A 254 -11.70 8.83 31.57
CA ARG A 254 -12.56 7.73 32.03
C ARG A 254 -13.77 8.22 32.83
N ARG A 255 -13.63 9.30 33.61
CA ARG A 255 -14.70 9.80 34.47
C ARG A 255 -15.72 10.67 33.73
N ILE A 256 -15.30 11.39 32.68
CA ILE A 256 -16.12 12.41 31.99
C ILE A 256 -16.45 12.03 30.55
N LEU A 257 -15.47 11.58 29.76
CA LEU A 257 -15.75 11.23 28.35
C LEU A 257 -16.54 9.94 28.20
N ALA A 258 -16.32 8.95 29.08
CA ALA A 258 -17.08 7.71 29.04
C ALA A 258 -18.60 7.91 29.25
N PRO A 259 -19.08 8.67 30.27
CA PRO A 259 -20.50 8.95 30.41
C PRO A 259 -21.02 9.89 29.30
N VAL A 260 -20.27 10.92 28.92
CA VAL A 260 -20.70 11.85 27.86
C VAL A 260 -20.83 11.15 26.51
N SER A 261 -19.92 10.24 26.17
CA SER A 261 -20.03 9.45 24.92
C SER A 261 -21.25 8.52 24.92
N ARG A 262 -21.65 8.04 26.11
CA ARG A 262 -22.84 7.19 26.28
C ARG A 262 -24.13 7.99 26.09
N GLU A 263 -24.19 9.22 26.62
CA GLU A 263 -25.33 10.13 26.43
C GLU A 263 -25.45 10.60 24.97
N ILE A 264 -24.32 10.90 24.31
CA ILE A 264 -24.32 11.30 22.88
C ILE A 264 -24.76 10.13 21.99
N ALA A 265 -24.32 8.91 22.29
CA ALA A 265 -24.74 7.72 21.55
C ALA A 265 -26.25 7.47 21.68
N ALA A 266 -26.80 7.62 22.89
CA ALA A 266 -28.25 7.50 23.13
C ALA A 266 -29.05 8.59 22.38
N ALA A 267 -28.57 9.83 22.37
CA ALA A 267 -29.20 10.92 21.63
C ALA A 267 -29.18 10.67 20.10
N PHE A 268 -28.06 10.15 19.57
CA PHE A 268 -27.94 9.79 18.15
C PHE A 268 -28.86 8.62 17.76
N GLU A 269 -29.05 7.63 18.62
CA GLU A 269 -29.93 6.50 18.35
C GLU A 269 -31.41 6.93 18.26
N VAL A 270 -31.84 7.83 19.14
CA VAL A 270 -33.19 8.42 19.09
C VAL A 270 -33.36 9.26 17.82
N ALA A 271 -32.37 10.10 17.48
CA ALA A 271 -32.40 10.89 16.25
C ALA A 271 -32.45 10.01 15.00
N TRP A 272 -31.73 8.88 14.99
CA TRP A 272 -31.72 7.93 13.88
C TRP A 272 -33.05 7.19 13.72
N ARG A 273 -33.72 6.83 14.83
CA ARG A 273 -35.08 6.29 14.79
C ARG A 273 -36.07 7.30 14.19
N VAL A 274 -35.99 8.56 14.59
CA VAL A 274 -36.84 9.64 14.05
C VAL A 274 -36.57 9.84 12.55
N ALA A 275 -35.30 9.86 12.13
CA ALA A 275 -34.91 9.95 10.72
C ALA A 275 -35.46 8.76 9.90
N GLY A 276 -35.48 7.56 10.46
CA GLY A 276 -36.08 6.37 9.83
C GLY A 276 -37.60 6.48 9.61
N TYR A 277 -38.33 7.06 10.56
CA TYR A 277 -39.78 7.32 10.40
C TYR A 277 -40.06 8.39 9.35
N VAL A 278 -39.29 9.48 9.36
CA VAL A 278 -39.42 10.57 8.38
C VAL A 278 -39.07 10.07 6.98
N SER A 279 -38.01 9.29 6.83
CA SER A 279 -37.61 8.70 5.54
C SER A 279 -38.69 7.78 4.97
N ARG A 280 -39.34 6.96 5.80
CA ARG A 280 -40.49 6.13 5.37
C ARG A 280 -41.71 6.96 4.98
N ALA A 281 -42.00 8.04 5.71
CA ALA A 281 -43.10 8.93 5.38
C ALA A 281 -42.87 9.63 4.02
N VAL A 282 -41.66 10.16 3.81
CA VAL A 282 -41.24 10.79 2.55
C VAL A 282 -41.25 9.79 1.40
N GLY A 283 -40.74 8.57 1.62
CA GLY A 283 -40.76 7.50 0.62
C GLY A 283 -42.19 7.12 0.20
N ARG A 284 -43.14 7.04 1.13
CA ARG A 284 -44.56 6.79 0.80
C ARG A 284 -45.21 7.97 0.08
N ALA A 285 -44.87 9.20 0.45
CA ALA A 285 -45.37 10.39 -0.22
C ALA A 285 -44.88 10.42 -1.68
N LEU A 286 -43.58 10.21 -1.92
CA LEU A 286 -43.00 10.14 -3.25
C LEU A 286 -43.57 8.98 -4.08
N ALA A 287 -43.73 7.79 -3.49
CA ALA A 287 -44.34 6.65 -4.18
C ALA A 287 -45.82 6.88 -4.54
N THR A 288 -46.52 7.68 -3.74
CA THR A 288 -47.91 8.08 -4.03
C THR A 288 -47.95 9.11 -5.14
N ILE A 289 -47.09 10.13 -5.08
CA ILE A 289 -46.96 11.14 -6.14
C ILE A 289 -46.60 10.46 -7.46
N ALA A 290 -45.58 9.59 -7.49
CA ALA A 290 -45.18 8.88 -8.70
C ALA A 290 -46.31 8.02 -9.30
N ARG A 291 -47.12 7.38 -8.44
CA ARG A 291 -48.29 6.61 -8.90
C ARG A 291 -49.37 7.50 -9.51
N TYR A 292 -49.66 8.66 -8.93
CA TYR A 292 -50.66 9.58 -9.48
C TYR A 292 -50.17 10.35 -10.71
N LEU A 293 -48.90 10.76 -10.73
CA LEU A 293 -48.33 11.58 -11.82
C LEU A 293 -47.94 10.75 -13.05
N ILE A 294 -47.47 9.52 -12.86
CA ILE A 294 -46.89 8.70 -13.94
C ILE A 294 -47.68 7.41 -14.11
N GLY A 295 -47.91 6.66 -13.02
CA GLY A 295 -48.51 5.33 -13.09
C GLY A 295 -49.96 5.34 -13.58
N ALA A 296 -50.79 6.21 -13.02
CA ALA A 296 -52.20 6.34 -13.36
C ALA A 296 -52.44 6.82 -14.80
N PRO A 297 -51.81 7.90 -15.30
CA PRO A 297 -52.01 8.33 -16.68
C PRO A 297 -51.45 7.32 -17.69
N LEU A 298 -50.32 6.66 -17.40
CA LEU A 298 -49.75 5.65 -18.29
C LEU A 298 -50.62 4.39 -18.35
N SER A 299 -51.18 3.96 -17.21
CA SER A 299 -52.12 2.84 -17.15
C SER A 299 -53.43 3.15 -17.87
N TRP A 300 -53.94 4.38 -17.73
CA TRP A 300 -55.11 4.84 -18.45
C TRP A 300 -54.84 4.92 -19.97
N ALA A 301 -53.69 5.45 -20.39
CA ALA A 301 -53.31 5.49 -21.81
C ALA A 301 -53.16 4.09 -22.39
N TYR A 302 -52.54 3.16 -21.67
CA TYR A 302 -52.44 1.76 -22.08
C TYR A 302 -53.82 1.09 -22.21
N ARG A 303 -54.70 1.28 -21.21
CA ARG A 303 -56.04 0.70 -21.23
C ARG A 303 -56.92 1.32 -22.32
N THR A 304 -56.87 2.63 -22.50
CA THR A 304 -57.75 3.37 -23.40
C THR A 304 -57.27 3.34 -24.85
N VAL A 305 -55.96 3.25 -25.10
CA VAL A 305 -55.41 3.32 -26.46
C VAL A 305 -54.87 1.97 -26.93
N CYS A 306 -54.01 1.32 -26.14
CA CYS A 306 -53.37 0.07 -26.58
C CYS A 306 -54.33 -1.13 -26.60
N THR A 307 -55.33 -1.15 -25.72
CA THR A 307 -56.27 -2.27 -25.64
C THR A 307 -57.26 -2.33 -26.81
N PRO A 308 -57.92 -1.23 -27.22
CA PRO A 308 -58.79 -1.24 -28.40
C PRO A 308 -58.00 -1.37 -29.70
N VAL A 309 -56.83 -0.73 -29.82
CA VAL A 309 -55.94 -0.89 -30.99
C VAL A 309 -55.44 -2.33 -31.10
N GLY A 310 -55.14 -2.97 -29.97
CA GLY A 310 -54.76 -4.38 -29.91
C GLY A 310 -55.87 -5.32 -30.37
N HIS A 311 -57.13 -5.05 -29.99
CA HIS A 311 -58.28 -5.81 -30.50
C HIS A 311 -58.50 -5.57 -32.01
N PHE A 312 -58.44 -4.31 -32.47
CA PHE A 312 -58.58 -3.99 -33.89
C PHE A 312 -57.51 -4.66 -34.77
N LEU A 313 -56.24 -4.62 -34.36
CA LEU A 313 -55.15 -5.31 -35.06
C LEU A 313 -55.34 -6.84 -35.05
N ARG A 314 -55.81 -7.39 -33.94
CA ARG A 314 -56.04 -8.83 -33.80
C ARG A 314 -57.21 -9.32 -34.67
N ASP A 315 -58.27 -8.54 -34.76
CA ASP A 315 -59.49 -8.92 -35.46
C ASP A 315 -59.47 -8.56 -36.95
N ALA A 316 -58.89 -7.41 -37.33
CA ALA A 316 -58.86 -6.95 -38.72
C ALA A 316 -57.69 -7.54 -39.53
N VAL A 317 -56.54 -7.79 -38.91
CA VAL A 317 -55.34 -8.26 -39.63
C VAL A 317 -55.05 -9.72 -39.29
N TRP A 318 -55.08 -10.06 -38.00
CA TRP A 318 -54.57 -11.37 -37.59
C TRP A 318 -55.57 -12.51 -37.83
N ALA A 319 -56.86 -12.28 -37.58
CA ALA A 319 -57.90 -13.28 -37.81
C ALA A 319 -58.04 -13.70 -39.30
N PRO A 320 -58.08 -12.80 -40.31
CA PRO A 320 -58.18 -13.21 -41.71
C PRO A 320 -56.90 -13.91 -42.21
N ALA A 321 -55.71 -13.44 -41.83
CA ALA A 321 -54.46 -14.09 -42.22
C ALA A 321 -54.33 -15.51 -41.62
N ARG A 322 -54.81 -15.73 -40.39
CA ARG A 322 -54.84 -17.09 -39.80
C ARG A 322 -55.81 -18.03 -40.52
N ARG A 323 -56.93 -17.52 -41.03
CA ARG A 323 -57.91 -18.32 -41.79
C ARG A 323 -57.34 -18.70 -43.16
N ALA A 324 -56.75 -17.75 -43.88
CA ALA A 324 -56.08 -18.00 -45.16
C ALA A 324 -54.90 -19.00 -45.03
N ALA A 325 -54.11 -18.88 -43.95
CA ALA A 325 -53.03 -19.82 -43.65
C ALA A 325 -53.54 -21.23 -43.26
N ALA A 326 -54.66 -21.31 -42.57
CA ALA A 326 -55.26 -22.59 -42.18
C ALA A 326 -55.93 -23.32 -43.36
N GLU A 327 -56.38 -22.60 -44.38
CA GLU A 327 -56.92 -23.18 -45.62
C GLU A 327 -55.83 -23.69 -46.55
N THR A 328 -54.77 -22.90 -46.76
CA THR A 328 -53.57 -23.35 -47.49
C THR A 328 -52.88 -24.51 -46.79
N GLY A 329 -52.79 -24.50 -45.46
CA GLY A 329 -52.24 -25.61 -44.68
C GLY A 329 -53.07 -26.90 -44.77
N ARG A 330 -54.40 -26.81 -44.90
CA ARG A 330 -55.28 -27.97 -45.09
C ARG A 330 -55.18 -28.52 -46.51
N ALA A 331 -55.16 -27.66 -47.52
CA ALA A 331 -54.97 -28.07 -48.92
C ALA A 331 -53.60 -28.74 -49.14
N ALA A 332 -52.54 -28.16 -48.57
CA ALA A 332 -51.19 -28.73 -48.64
C ALA A 332 -51.11 -30.09 -47.94
N ARG A 333 -51.73 -30.25 -46.75
CA ARG A 333 -51.76 -31.54 -46.06
C ARG A 333 -52.56 -32.60 -46.80
N ALA A 334 -53.67 -32.24 -47.45
CA ALA A 334 -54.45 -33.18 -48.27
C ALA A 334 -53.64 -33.66 -49.49
N ALA A 335 -52.93 -32.74 -50.17
CA ALA A 335 -52.05 -33.08 -51.30
C ALA A 335 -50.85 -33.94 -50.87
N LEU A 336 -50.28 -33.68 -49.69
CA LEU A 336 -49.19 -34.49 -49.16
C LEU A 336 -49.66 -35.88 -48.73
N ALA A 337 -50.88 -35.98 -48.18
CA ALA A 337 -51.47 -37.26 -47.80
C ALA A 337 -51.77 -38.14 -49.03
N SER A 338 -52.33 -37.56 -50.10
CA SER A 338 -52.57 -38.29 -51.35
C SER A 338 -51.27 -38.75 -52.00
N ALA A 339 -50.25 -37.89 -52.09
CA ALA A 339 -48.94 -38.26 -52.61
C ALA A 339 -48.24 -39.35 -51.77
N ARG A 340 -48.44 -39.33 -50.45
CA ARG A 340 -47.85 -40.33 -49.56
C ARG A 340 -48.55 -41.68 -49.67
N GLU A 341 -49.86 -41.69 -49.94
CA GLU A 341 -50.59 -42.93 -50.17
C GLU A 341 -50.24 -43.53 -51.53
N THR A 342 -50.10 -42.72 -52.59
CA THR A 342 -49.65 -43.21 -53.91
C THR A 342 -48.25 -43.81 -53.85
N VAL A 343 -47.32 -43.20 -53.11
CA VAL A 343 -45.98 -43.78 -52.87
C VAL A 343 -46.06 -45.07 -52.07
N ARG A 344 -46.93 -45.15 -51.06
CA ARG A 344 -47.11 -46.39 -50.26
C ARG A 344 -47.77 -47.50 -51.07
N GLN A 345 -48.68 -47.19 -51.98
CA GLN A 345 -49.26 -48.17 -52.91
C GLN A 345 -48.23 -48.61 -53.93
N ALA A 346 -47.55 -47.69 -54.63
CA ALA A 346 -46.49 -48.02 -55.58
C ALA A 346 -45.36 -48.84 -54.93
N ARG A 347 -44.99 -48.52 -53.69
CA ARG A 347 -44.01 -49.31 -52.93
C ARG A 347 -44.55 -50.70 -52.60
N ARG A 348 -45.80 -50.83 -52.15
CA ARG A 348 -46.42 -52.12 -51.84
C ARG A 348 -46.57 -52.98 -53.09
N ASP A 349 -46.92 -52.38 -54.22
CA ASP A 349 -47.09 -53.07 -55.51
C ASP A 349 -45.73 -53.50 -56.07
N ALA A 350 -44.71 -52.64 -56.00
CA ALA A 350 -43.33 -53.00 -56.34
C ALA A 350 -42.77 -54.09 -55.40
N TRP A 351 -43.07 -54.03 -54.10
CA TRP A 351 -42.66 -55.07 -53.16
C TRP A 351 -43.38 -56.39 -53.40
N ARG A 352 -44.68 -56.35 -53.72
CA ARG A 352 -45.45 -57.56 -54.11
C ARG A 352 -44.94 -58.15 -55.42
N ALA A 353 -44.53 -57.31 -56.38
CA ALA A 353 -43.93 -57.76 -57.63
C ALA A 353 -42.51 -58.36 -57.43
N LEU A 354 -41.73 -57.84 -56.47
CA LEU A 354 -40.36 -58.28 -56.21
C LEU A 354 -40.24 -59.53 -55.34
N VAL A 355 -41.16 -59.75 -54.39
CA VAL A 355 -41.03 -60.86 -53.42
C VAL A 355 -42.02 -62.01 -53.67
N GLY A 356 -42.93 -61.84 -54.63
CA GLY A 356 -43.97 -62.82 -54.89
C GLY A 356 -45.00 -62.82 -53.75
N ALA A 357 -46.27 -62.84 -54.12
CA ALA A 357 -47.36 -62.93 -53.18
C ALA A 357 -47.28 -64.31 -52.48
N THR A 358 -46.85 -64.32 -51.22
CA THR A 358 -47.20 -65.42 -50.32
C THR A 358 -48.66 -65.22 -49.94
N ASP A 359 -49.52 -66.01 -50.56
CA ASP A 359 -50.92 -66.12 -50.19
C ASP A 359 -51.05 -66.54 -48.73
N GLY A 360 -51.89 -65.79 -48.01
CA GLY A 360 -52.57 -66.31 -46.82
C GLY A 360 -52.09 -65.73 -45.50
N ALA A 361 -52.78 -64.69 -45.02
CA ALA A 361 -53.21 -64.65 -43.62
C ALA A 361 -54.35 -63.63 -43.43
N ARG A 362 -55.54 -64.20 -43.53
CA ARG A 362 -56.80 -63.78 -42.91
C ARG A 362 -56.59 -63.11 -41.53
N SER A 363 -57.30 -61.99 -41.34
CA SER A 363 -57.94 -61.58 -40.08
C SER A 363 -57.07 -61.19 -38.88
N ARG A 364 -57.13 -59.92 -38.47
CA ARG A 364 -57.87 -59.52 -37.26
C ARG A 364 -57.98 -58.00 -37.12
N GLU A 365 -59.23 -57.54 -37.15
CA GLU A 365 -59.65 -56.28 -36.55
C GLU A 365 -59.67 -56.44 -35.02
N PRO A 366 -59.44 -55.36 -34.26
CA PRO A 366 -60.53 -54.89 -33.39
C PRO A 366 -60.61 -53.35 -33.41
N ARG A 367 -61.73 -52.78 -33.87
CA ARG A 367 -62.99 -52.53 -33.13
C ARG A 367 -62.82 -51.71 -31.84
N GLY A 368 -63.30 -50.48 -31.92
CA GLY A 368 -64.26 -49.93 -30.97
C GLY A 368 -63.67 -49.17 -29.77
N ILE A 369 -64.30 -48.13 -29.23
CA ILE A 369 -65.63 -47.52 -29.40
C ILE A 369 -65.51 -46.08 -28.85
N PRO A 370 -66.27 -45.11 -29.39
CA PRO A 370 -66.15 -43.69 -29.06
C PRO A 370 -67.14 -43.19 -27.97
N ALA A 371 -66.90 -41.93 -27.58
CA ALA A 371 -67.85 -40.92 -27.09
C ALA A 371 -68.27 -40.90 -25.61
N ARG A 372 -68.06 -39.73 -24.98
CA ARG A 372 -69.04 -39.14 -24.04
C ARG A 372 -68.88 -37.62 -23.94
N THR A 373 -69.80 -36.91 -24.58
CA THR A 373 -70.20 -35.55 -24.22
C THR A 373 -71.39 -35.64 -23.27
N LEU A 374 -71.48 -34.73 -22.29
CA LEU A 374 -72.74 -34.21 -21.75
C LEU A 374 -72.42 -33.02 -20.83
N GLY A 375 -73.00 -31.87 -21.16
CA GLY A 375 -73.06 -30.72 -20.28
C GLY A 375 -74.23 -30.81 -19.29
N SER A 376 -74.28 -29.89 -18.33
CA SER A 376 -75.54 -29.41 -17.74
C SER A 376 -75.31 -28.14 -16.93
N THR A 377 -76.24 -27.21 -17.09
CA THR A 377 -76.44 -25.92 -16.44
C THR A 377 -76.95 -26.02 -15.01
N THR A 378 -76.59 -25.07 -14.12
CA THR A 378 -77.45 -24.66 -13.00
C THR A 378 -77.13 -23.22 -12.58
N THR A 379 -78.16 -22.38 -12.62
CA THR A 379 -78.27 -21.02 -12.05
C THR A 379 -79.10 -21.06 -10.77
N VAL A 380 -78.56 -20.63 -9.63
CA VAL A 380 -79.21 -19.75 -8.61
C VAL A 380 -78.14 -19.25 -7.59
N PRO A 381 -78.37 -18.11 -6.91
CA PRO A 381 -77.36 -17.27 -6.26
C PRO A 381 -77.24 -17.52 -4.74
N SER A 382 -76.13 -17.13 -4.11
CA SER A 382 -76.01 -17.15 -2.65
C SER A 382 -75.34 -15.89 -2.09
N ALA A 383 -76.17 -15.18 -1.31
CA ALA A 383 -75.89 -14.43 -0.09
C ALA A 383 -75.07 -13.13 -0.15
N ALA A 384 -75.81 -12.02 -0.30
CA ALA A 384 -75.60 -10.83 0.51
C ALA A 384 -76.69 -10.77 1.60
N GLN A 385 -76.32 -10.24 2.78
CA GLN A 385 -77.15 -9.84 3.92
C GLN A 385 -77.62 -10.93 4.90
N ALA A 386 -76.98 -10.93 6.08
CA ALA A 386 -77.66 -11.10 7.35
C ALA A 386 -77.32 -9.88 8.21
N SER A 387 -78.33 -9.04 8.42
CA SER A 387 -78.32 -7.85 9.25
C SER A 387 -79.19 -8.15 10.46
N GLU A 388 -78.65 -8.45 11.64
CA GLU A 388 -79.46 -8.50 12.86
C GLU A 388 -78.62 -8.05 14.07
N THR A 389 -78.77 -6.78 14.45
CA THR A 389 -78.87 -6.40 15.87
C THR A 389 -80.37 -6.42 16.19
N PRO A 390 -80.82 -6.90 17.36
CA PRO A 390 -81.24 -5.90 18.37
C PRO A 390 -81.25 -6.35 19.87
N LEU A 391 -81.18 -5.32 20.74
CA LEU A 391 -81.88 -5.15 22.04
C LEU A 391 -81.49 -6.00 23.28
N LEU A 392 -81.06 -5.34 24.37
CA LEU A 392 -81.90 -5.06 25.56
C LEU A 392 -81.12 -4.39 26.73
N GLY A 393 -81.76 -3.42 27.39
CA GLY A 393 -81.49 -3.01 28.79
C GLY A 393 -80.99 -1.57 28.99
N GLU A 394 -81.87 -0.57 28.91
CA GLU A 394 -82.33 0.27 30.06
C GLU A 394 -81.34 1.35 30.55
N LYS A 395 -81.53 2.60 30.13
CA LYS A 395 -82.23 3.70 30.86
C LYS A 395 -81.53 4.15 32.15
N PHE A 396 -81.00 5.38 32.15
CA PHE A 396 -81.53 6.55 32.90
C PHE A 396 -80.43 7.61 33.17
N VAL A 397 -80.73 8.86 32.77
CA VAL A 397 -80.60 10.10 33.57
C VAL A 397 -79.21 10.71 33.81
N LYS A 398 -78.92 11.71 32.96
CA LYS A 398 -78.54 13.12 33.24
C LYS A 398 -78.52 13.57 34.72
N GLN A 399 -77.38 14.05 35.22
CA GLN A 399 -77.22 15.33 35.95
C GLN A 399 -75.80 15.50 36.52
N GLY A 400 -75.26 16.72 36.44
CA GLY A 400 -74.10 17.18 37.19
C GLY A 400 -73.06 17.85 36.33
#